data_AF-A0A0B5FHY9-F1
#
_entry.id   AF-A0A0B5FHY9-F1
#
_cell.length_a   1.000
_cell.length_b   1.000
_cell.length_c   1.000
_cell.angle_alpha   90.00
_cell.angle_beta   90.00
_cell.angle_gamma   90.00
#
_symmetry.space_group_name_H-M   'P 1'
#
loop_
_entity.id
_entity.type
_entity.pdbx_description
1 polymer ?
#
loop_
_entity_poly.entity_id
_entity_poly.type
_entity_poly.pdbx_seq_one_letter_code
_entity_poly.pdbx_strand_id
1 'polypeptide(L)' 'MYRKAIIAAVVLLLTFSLAPAELLADQQRADMSKSVGDRAPIFSLATSQGTLVDYDRDYYGKHHLVMTFVPAAFTPV' A
#
# COMPACT_ATOMS: atom_id res chain seq x y z
N MET A 1 -35.86 17.03 -24.92
CA MET A 1 -35.19 17.08 -23.60
C MET A 1 -34.09 16.01 -23.44
N TYR A 2 -34.31 14.76 -23.88
CA TYR A 2 -33.37 13.63 -23.73
C TYR A 2 -32.01 13.73 -24.45
N ARG A 3 -31.94 14.37 -25.63
CA ARG A 3 -30.67 14.47 -26.39
C ARG A 3 -29.56 15.22 -25.66
N LYS A 4 -29.90 16.26 -24.89
CA LYS A 4 -28.92 17.02 -24.09
C LYS A 4 -28.40 16.20 -22.91
N ALA A 5 -29.25 15.37 -22.31
CA ALA A 5 -28.87 14.47 -21.23
C ALA A 5 -27.93 13.36 -21.73
N ILE A 6 -28.18 12.83 -22.94
CA ILE A 6 -27.30 11.80 -23.55
C ILE A 6 -25.92 12.39 -23.86
N ILE A 7 -25.85 13.60 -24.43
CA ILE A 7 -24.57 14.25 -24.72
C ILE A 7 -23.81 14.55 -23.42
N ALA A 8 -24.50 15.04 -22.38
CA ALA A 8 -23.89 15.28 -21.08
C ALA A 8 -23.34 13.97 -20.46
N ALA A 9 -24.09 12.87 -20.55
CA ALA A 9 -23.66 11.57 -20.04
C ALA A 9 -22.43 11.03 -20.80
N VAL A 10 -22.39 11.18 -22.12
CA VAL A 10 -21.26 10.73 -22.95
C VAL A 10 -20.00 11.55 -22.66
N VAL A 11 -20.12 12.87 -22.48
CA VAL A 11 -19.00 13.75 -22.12
C VAL A 11 -18.46 13.43 -20.72
N LEU A 12 -19.34 13.14 -19.76
CA LEU A 12 -18.95 12.71 -18.42
C LEU A 12 -18.18 11.38 -18.46
N LEU A 13 -18.62 10.44 -19.28
CA LEU A 13 -18.01 9.11 -19.37
C LEU A 13 -16.64 9.15 -20.08
N LEU A 14 -16.52 9.99 -21.12
CA LEU A 14 -15.24 10.24 -21.80
C LEU A 14 -14.23 10.94 -20.88
N THR A 15 -14.66 11.96 -20.14
CA THR A 15 -13.77 12.65 -19.19
C THR A 15 -13.31 11.73 -18.06
N PHE A 16 -14.15 10.79 -17.61
CA PHE A 16 -13.76 9.78 -16.63
C PHE A 16 -12.75 8.76 -17.18
N SER A 17 -12.85 8.39 -18.47
CA SER A 17 -11.91 7.44 -19.11
C SER A 17 -10.51 8.00 -19.40
N LEU A 18 -10.37 9.33 -19.42
CA LEU A 18 -9.10 10.03 -19.64
C LEU A 18 -8.42 10.46 -18.32
N ALA A 19 -9.03 10.14 -17.17
CA ALA A 19 -8.38 10.38 -15.89
C ALA A 19 -7.10 9.52 -15.81
N PRO A 20 -5.92 10.12 -15.56
CA PRO A 20 -4.66 9.39 -15.53
C PRO A 20 -4.71 8.36 -14.40
N ALA A 21 -4.41 7.10 -14.73
CA ALA A 21 -4.34 5.99 -13.77
C ALA A 21 -3.39 6.27 -12.59
N GLU A 22 -2.48 7.23 -12.78
CA GLU A 22 -1.48 7.66 -11.80
C GLU A 22 -2.11 8.42 -10.61
N LEU A 23 -3.27 9.06 -10.79
CA LEU A 23 -4.04 9.65 -9.69
C LEU A 23 -4.66 8.60 -8.74
N LEU A 24 -4.76 7.34 -9.18
CA LEU A 24 -5.25 6.23 -8.37
C LEU A 24 -4.13 5.34 -7.82
N ALA A 25 -2.91 5.46 -8.36
CA ALA A 25 -1.79 4.57 -8.04
C ALA A 25 -0.84 5.13 -6.97
N ASP A 26 -0.86 6.44 -6.71
CA ASP A 26 -0.02 7.04 -5.66
C ASP A 26 -0.67 6.98 -4.28
N GLN A 27 -1.14 5.78 -3.90
CA GLN A 27 -1.17 5.44 -2.48
C GLN A 27 0.25 5.06 -2.08
N GLN A 28 1.15 6.04 -2.00
CA GLN A 28 2.23 5.95 -1.02
C GLN A 28 1.53 5.54 0.28
N ARG A 29 1.77 4.31 0.75
CA ARG A 29 1.29 3.86 2.05
C ARG A 29 1.82 4.91 3.03
N ALA A 30 0.95 5.80 3.50
CA ALA A 30 1.32 6.90 4.41
C ALA A 30 2.05 6.37 5.66
N ASP A 31 1.88 5.08 5.96
CA ASP A 31 2.54 4.38 7.06
C ASP A 31 3.98 3.90 6.76
N MET A 32 4.49 4.10 5.54
CA MET A 32 5.87 3.75 5.17
C MET A 32 6.81 4.97 5.10
N SER A 33 6.31 6.21 5.19
CA SER A 33 7.15 7.39 5.42
C SER A 33 7.51 7.48 6.91
N LYS A 34 8.52 6.73 7.35
CA LYS A 34 9.04 6.78 8.73
C LYS A 34 10.41 7.45 8.76
N SER A 35 10.62 8.28 9.78
CA SER A 35 11.91 8.91 10.06
C SER A 35 12.64 8.18 11.19
N VAL A 36 13.95 8.45 11.32
CA VAL A 36 14.73 7.92 12.44
C VAL A 36 14.18 8.47 13.76
N GLY A 37 13.91 7.57 14.71
CA GLY A 37 13.33 7.90 16.01
C GLY A 37 11.80 7.73 16.07
N ASP A 38 11.14 7.60 14.92
CA ASP A 38 9.71 7.27 14.88
C ASP A 38 9.47 5.84 15.35
N ARG A 39 8.31 5.60 15.95
CA ARG A 39 7.87 4.25 16.28
C ARG A 39 7.71 3.45 14.98
N ALA A 40 8.30 2.25 14.97
CA ALA A 40 8.07 1.28 13.90
C ALA A 40 6.57 0.97 13.75
N PRO A 41 6.07 0.77 12.51
CA PRO A 41 4.67 0.45 12.30
C PRO A 41 4.31 -0.86 13.00
N ILE A 42 3.05 -0.97 13.43
CA ILE A 42 2.53 -2.23 13.97
C ILE A 42 2.14 -3.12 12.80
N PHE A 43 2.65 -4.35 12.80
CA PHE A 43 2.41 -5.30 11.73
C PHE A 43 2.27 -6.72 12.27
N SER A 44 1.56 -7.54 11.50
CA SER A 44 1.56 -8.99 11.67
C SER A 44 1.99 -9.65 10.36
N LEU A 45 2.86 -10.65 10.42
CA LEU A 45 3.46 -11.29 9.25
C LEU A 45 3.37 -12.82 9.36
N ALA A 46 3.00 -13.45 8.25
CA ALA A 46 3.16 -14.89 8.11
C ALA A 46 4.65 -15.22 7.90
N THR A 47 5.14 -16.19 8.66
CA THR A 47 6.53 -16.64 8.60
C THR A 47 6.67 -17.90 7.76
N SER A 48 7.90 -18.23 7.33
CA SER A 48 8.18 -19.48 6.63
C SER A 48 7.99 -20.71 7.53
N GLN A 49 7.93 -20.53 8.84
CA GLN A 49 7.63 -21.58 9.82
C GLN A 49 6.12 -21.83 9.99
N GLY A 50 5.27 -21.15 9.21
CA GLY A 50 3.82 -21.34 9.25
C GLY A 50 3.13 -20.67 10.44
N THR A 51 3.82 -19.78 11.15
CA THR A 51 3.24 -19.01 12.27
C THR A 51 2.96 -17.58 11.86
N LEU A 52 1.88 -17.01 12.41
CA LEU A 52 1.61 -15.58 12.33
C LEU A 52 2.32 -14.90 13.50
N VAL A 53 3.29 -14.04 13.18
CA VAL A 53 3.99 -13.20 14.16
C VAL A 53 3.29 -11.86 14.25
N ASP A 54 3.06 -11.37 15.46
CA ASP A 54 2.57 -10.01 15.72
C ASP A 54 3.66 -9.16 16.37
N TYR A 55 4.07 -8.07 15.73
CA TYR A 55 5.17 -7.24 16.22
C TYR A 55 4.85 -6.58 17.56
N ASP A 56 3.63 -6.05 17.74
CA ASP A 56 3.25 -5.33 18.96
C ASP A 56 3.20 -6.28 20.16
N ARG A 57 2.55 -7.43 19.99
CA ARG A 57 2.40 -8.39 21.08
C ARG A 57 3.68 -9.17 21.37
N ASP A 58 4.37 -9.63 20.34
CA ASP A 58 5.38 -10.67 20.50
C ASP A 58 6.81 -10.09 20.63
N TYR A 59 7.07 -8.87 20.11
CA TYR A 59 8.43 -8.31 20.03
C TYR A 59 8.59 -6.89 20.58
N TYR A 60 7.59 -6.01 20.45
CA TYR A 60 7.70 -4.61 20.81
C TYR A 60 8.08 -4.43 22.30
N GLY A 61 9.14 -3.67 22.56
CA GLY A 61 9.68 -3.43 23.90
C GLY A 61 10.39 -4.63 24.55
N LYS A 62 10.38 -5.80 23.92
CA LYS A 62 11.01 -7.04 24.44
C LYS A 62 12.31 -7.38 23.71
N HIS A 63 12.40 -7.03 22.43
CA HIS A 63 13.53 -7.38 21.56
C HIS A 63 13.92 -6.21 20.65
N HIS A 64 15.19 -6.20 20.21
CA HIS A 64 15.63 -5.36 19.10
C HIS A 64 15.27 -6.05 17.78
N LEU A 65 14.60 -5.32 16.88
CA LEU A 65 14.18 -5.83 15.57
C LEU A 65 15.05 -5.25 14.46
N VAL A 66 15.57 -6.11 13.60
CA VAL A 66 16.14 -5.73 12.31
C VAL A 66 15.27 -6.36 11.22
N MET A 67 14.73 -5.54 10.32
CA MET A 67 13.87 -5.98 9.23
C MET A 67 14.46 -5.50 7.90
N THR A 68 14.48 -6.39 6.91
CA THR A 68 14.98 -6.12 5.56
C THR A 68 14.00 -6.64 4.52
N PHE A 69 14.03 -6.02 3.34
CA PHE A 69 13.17 -6.36 2.22
C PHE A 69 14.02 -6.65 0.99
N VAL A 70 13.65 -7.70 0.27
CA VAL A 70 14.22 -8.02 -1.04
C VAL A 70 13.16 -7.79 -2.12
N PRO A 71 13.52 -7.34 -3.34
CA PRO A 71 12.53 -7.04 -4.38
C PRO A 71 11.69 -8.26 -4.78
N ALA A 72 12.33 -9.42 -4.85
CA ALA A 72 11.69 -10.68 -5.20
C ALA A 72 12.49 -11.87 -4.64
N ALA A 73 11.79 -12.99 -4.46
CA ALA A 73 12.43 -14.27 -4.19
C ALA A 73 13.05 -14.84 -5.49
N PHE A 74 14.12 -15.64 -5.34
CA PHE A 74 14.79 -16.36 -6.43
C PHE A 74 15.39 -15.49 -7.54
N THR A 75 15.67 -14.22 -7.28
CA THR A 75 16.41 -13.33 -8.20
C THR A 75 17.84 -13.13 -7.70
N PRO A 76 18.85 -13.06 -8.59
CA PRO A 76 20.19 -12.66 -8.20
C PRO A 76 20.18 -11.24 -7.61
N VAL A 77 21.16 -10.96 -6.75
CA VAL A 77 21.39 -9.66 -6.14
C VAL A 77 22.08 -8.73 -7.13
#